data_AF-A0A269XWZ2-F1
#
_entry.id   AF-A0A269XWZ2-F1
#
_cell.length_a   1.000
_cell.length_b   1.000
_cell.length_c   1.000
_cell.angle_alpha   90.00
_cell.angle_beta   90.00
_cell.angle_gamma   90.00
#
_symmetry.space_group_name_H-M   'P 1'
#
loop_
_entity.id
_entity.type
_entity.pdbx_description
1 polymer ?
#
loop_
_entity_poly.entity_id
_entity_poly.type
_entity_poly.pdbx_seq_one_letter_code
_entity_poly.pdbx_strand_id
1 'polypeptide(L)'
;MNIVDPEALFNQLDKRQQTVARCLQLQAYALDHHARKAHAHGNARARQTCTADADALRLRLEALLLSAWATNAAPQQGTAPC
;
A
#
# COMPACT_ATOMS: atom_id res chain seq x y z
N MET A 1 5.07 5.71 20.88
CA MET A 1 4.83 5.63 19.42
C MET A 1 4.27 4.25 19.17
N ASN A 2 2.95 4.11 18.96
CA ASN A 2 2.36 2.80 18.69
C ASN A 2 2.86 2.33 17.33
N ILE A 3 3.78 1.38 17.32
CA ILE A 3 4.19 0.68 16.11
C ILE A 3 3.00 -0.22 15.76
N VAL A 4 2.13 0.26 14.90
CA VAL A 4 1.01 -0.54 14.41
C VAL A 4 1.58 -1.53 13.41
N ASP A 5 1.36 -2.82 13.65
CA ASP A 5 1.78 -3.88 12.74
C ASP A 5 1.05 -3.72 11.39
N PRO A 6 1.77 -3.56 10.27
CA PRO A 6 1.15 -3.45 8.95
C PRO A 6 0.32 -4.70 8.58
N GLU A 7 0.64 -5.89 9.10
CA GLU A 7 -0.21 -7.07 8.90
C GLU A 7 -1.54 -6.95 9.66
N ALA A 8 -1.53 -6.35 10.85
CA ALA A 8 -2.75 -6.10 11.60
C ALA A 8 -3.66 -5.08 10.88
N LEU A 9 -3.08 -4.05 10.25
CA LEU A 9 -3.84 -3.11 9.41
C LEU A 9 -4.38 -3.77 8.15
N PHE A 10 -3.61 -4.66 7.53
CA PHE A 10 -4.06 -5.41 6.36
C PHE A 10 -5.27 -6.29 6.69
N ASN A 11 -5.27 -6.95 7.85
CA ASN A 11 -6.39 -7.79 8.29
C ASN A 11 -7.67 -7.01 8.62
N GLN A 12 -7.58 -5.69 8.83
CA GLN A 12 -8.73 -4.80 9.07
C GLN A 12 -9.42 -4.36 7.78
N LEU A 13 -8.76 -4.52 6.64
CA LEU A 13 -9.35 -4.24 5.33
C LEU A 13 -10.44 -5.26 5.00
N ASP A 14 -11.45 -4.85 4.22
CA ASP A 14 -12.41 -5.81 3.67
C ASP A 14 -11.74 -6.75 2.65
N LYS A 15 -12.37 -7.89 2.33
CA LYS A 15 -11.77 -8.88 1.41
C LYS A 15 -11.39 -8.29 0.05
N ARG A 16 -12.16 -7.30 -0.42
CA ARG A 16 -11.91 -6.61 -1.68
C ARG A 16 -10.66 -5.74 -1.60
N GLN A 17 -10.53 -4.94 -0.55
CA GLN A 17 -9.40 -4.07 -0.27
C GLN A 17 -8.13 -4.87 0.04
N GLN A 18 -8.23 -5.99 0.75
CA GLN A 18 -7.11 -6.94 0.93
C GLN A 18 -6.60 -7.44 -0.43
N THR A 19 -7.52 -7.81 -1.34
CA THR A 19 -7.15 -8.24 -2.69
C THR A 19 -6.47 -7.12 -3.47
N VAL A 20 -7.01 -5.90 -3.43
CA VAL A 20 -6.41 -4.73 -4.06
C VAL A 20 -5.03 -4.42 -3.48
N ALA A 21 -4.88 -4.42 -2.15
CA ALA A 21 -3.62 -4.18 -1.47
C ALA A 21 -2.57 -5.23 -1.85
N ARG A 22 -2.95 -6.51 -1.96
CA ARG A 22 -2.06 -7.58 -2.42
C ARG A 22 -1.64 -7.38 -3.89
N CYS A 23 -2.57 -6.98 -4.76
CA CYS A 23 -2.26 -6.65 -6.14
C CYS A 23 -1.29 -5.48 -6.26
N LEU A 24 -1.50 -4.40 -5.48
CA LEU A 24 -0.60 -3.24 -5.45
C LEU A 24 0.82 -3.63 -4.99
N GLN A 25 0.93 -4.46 -3.95
CA GLN A 25 2.22 -4.99 -3.47
C GLN A 25 2.95 -5.80 -4.56
N LEU A 26 2.24 -6.71 -5.23
CA LEU A 26 2.81 -7.54 -6.28
C LEU A 26 3.26 -6.70 -7.49
N GLN A 27 2.46 -5.70 -7.88
CA GLN A 27 2.80 -4.80 -8.98
C GLN A 27 4.02 -3.92 -8.65
N ALA A 28 4.09 -3.37 -7.44
CA ALA A 28 5.25 -2.62 -6.98
C ALA A 28 6.53 -3.47 -7.00
N TYR A 29 6.44 -4.72 -6.50
CA TYR A 29 7.56 -5.67 -6.53
C TYR A 29 8.01 -6.00 -7.96
N ALA A 30 7.06 -6.23 -8.88
CA ALA A 30 7.37 -6.48 -10.28
C ALA A 30 8.10 -5.27 -10.91
N LEU A 31 7.62 -4.05 -10.64
CA LEU A 31 8.24 -2.83 -11.15
C LEU A 31 9.64 -2.60 -10.58
N ASP A 32 9.88 -2.88 -9.29
CA ASP A 32 11.23 -2.85 -8.72
C ASP A 32 12.18 -3.81 -9.44
N HIS A 33 11.70 -5.03 -9.70
CA HIS A 33 12.49 -6.03 -10.41
C HIS A 33 12.78 -5.59 -11.85
N HIS A 34 11.80 -5.00 -12.55
CA HIS A 34 12.01 -4.39 -13.87
C HIS A 34 12.98 -3.20 -13.82
N ALA A 35 12.91 -2.35 -12.80
CA ALA A 35 13.84 -1.23 -12.63
C ALA A 35 15.29 -1.72 -12.44
N ARG A 36 15.51 -2.79 -11.68
CA ARG A 36 16.83 -3.42 -11.51
C ARG A 36 17.36 -3.99 -12.83
N LYS A 37 16.50 -4.66 -13.61
CA LYS A 37 16.87 -5.14 -14.95
C LYS A 37 17.20 -3.99 -15.90
N ALA A 38 16.38 -2.94 -15.93
CA ALA A 38 16.62 -1.75 -16.74
C ALA A 38 17.95 -1.08 -16.37
N HIS A 39 18.31 -1.04 -15.09
CA HIS A 39 19.60 -0.55 -14.62
C HIS A 39 20.76 -1.39 -15.15
N ALA A 40 20.66 -2.73 -15.09
CA ALA A 40 21.68 -3.64 -15.62
C ALA A 40 21.90 -3.46 -17.14
N HIS A 41 20.87 -3.07 -17.89
CA HIS A 41 20.97 -2.75 -19.32
C HIS A 41 21.38 -1.29 -19.61
N GLY A 42 21.70 -0.49 -18.59
CA GLY A 42 22.09 0.92 -18.77
C GLY A 42 20.94 1.84 -19.19
N ASN A 43 19.69 1.40 -19.14
CA ASN A 43 18.54 2.20 -19.55
C ASN A 43 18.00 3.02 -18.37
N ALA A 44 18.62 4.18 -18.15
CA ALA A 44 18.31 5.08 -17.04
C ALA A 44 16.85 5.58 -17.07
N ARG A 45 16.31 5.85 -18.27
CA ARG A 45 14.92 6.33 -18.44
C ARG A 45 13.91 5.26 -18.03
N ALA A 46 14.08 4.03 -18.50
CA ALA A 46 13.20 2.92 -18.14
C ALA A 46 13.26 2.62 -16.63
N ARG A 47 14.46 2.66 -16.04
CA ARG A 47 14.62 2.54 -14.58
C ARG A 47 13.82 3.61 -13.84
N GLN A 48 13.96 4.88 -14.23
CA GLN A 48 13.30 6.00 -13.57
C GLN A 48 11.77 5.89 -13.65
N THR A 49 11.22 5.51 -14.80
CA THR A 49 9.78 5.27 -14.95
C THR A 49 9.30 4.13 -14.06
N CYS A 50 9.97 2.97 -14.07
CA CYS A 50 9.57 1.85 -13.23
C CYS A 50 9.64 2.17 -11.73
N THR A 51 10.66 2.92 -11.29
CA THR A 51 10.75 3.36 -9.89
C THR A 51 9.65 4.33 -9.52
N ALA A 52 9.35 5.32 -10.38
CA ALA A 52 8.26 6.27 -10.14
C ALA A 52 6.89 5.57 -10.07
N ASP A 53 6.65 4.61 -10.96
CA ASP A 53 5.41 3.82 -10.96
C ASP A 53 5.31 2.94 -9.71
N ALA A 54 6.41 2.31 -9.27
CA ALA A 54 6.45 1.53 -8.04
C ALA A 54 6.13 2.38 -6.80
N ASP A 55 6.69 3.60 -6.73
CA ASP A 55 6.43 4.53 -5.64
C ASP A 55 4.97 5.01 -5.63
N ALA A 56 4.37 5.27 -6.79
CA ALA A 56 2.96 5.61 -6.90
C ALA A 56 2.05 4.48 -6.36
N LEU A 57 2.40 3.21 -6.61
CA LEU A 57 1.66 2.07 -6.07
C LEU A 57 1.85 1.91 -4.57
N ARG A 58 3.05 2.17 -4.04
CA ARG A 58 3.33 2.16 -2.59
C ARG A 58 2.52 3.24 -1.87
N LEU A 59 2.45 4.46 -2.43
CA LEU A 59 1.62 5.54 -1.88
C LEU A 59 0.14 5.17 -1.86
N ARG A 60 -0.37 4.52 -2.90
CA ARG A 60 -1.76 4.03 -2.93
C ARG A 60 -2.01 2.96 -1.86
N LEU A 61 -1.05 2.05 -1.67
CA LEU A 61 -1.12 1.02 -0.63
C LEU A 61 -1.13 1.66 0.77
N GLU A 62 -0.24 2.62 1.00
CA GLU A 62 -0.16 3.34 2.27
C GLU A 62 -1.46 4.09 2.58
N ALA A 63 -2.03 4.80 1.60
CA ALA A 63 -3.33 5.46 1.76
C ALA A 63 -4.45 4.47 2.12
N LEU A 64 -4.42 3.27 1.53
CA LEU A 64 -5.37 2.19 1.84
C LEU A 64 -5.23 1.72 3.29
N LEU A 65 -4.00 1.49 3.76
CA LEU A 65 -3.71 1.07 5.13
C LEU A 65 -4.05 2.17 6.16
N LEU A 66 -3.74 3.43 5.84
CA LEU A 66 -4.11 4.58 6.67
C LEU A 66 -5.63 4.75 6.77
N SER A 67 -6.37 4.48 5.69
CA SER A 67 -7.83 4.50 5.72
C SER A 67 -8.41 3.41 6.64
N ALA A 68 -7.79 2.22 6.67
CA ALA A 68 -8.16 1.15 7.59
C ALA A 68 -7.91 1.56 9.05
N TRP A 69 -6.74 2.14 9.30
CA TRP A 69 -6.36 2.64 10.62
C TRP A 69 -7.31 3.73 11.10
N ALA A 70 -7.65 4.71 10.24
CA ALA A 70 -8.57 5.81 10.58
C ALA A 70 -9.99 5.30 10.85
N THR A 71 -10.46 4.30 10.10
CA THR A 71 -11.78 3.68 10.33
C THR A 71 -11.84 3.01 11.71
N ASN A 72 -10.74 2.42 12.16
CA ASN A 72 -10.65 1.76 13.47
C ASN A 72 -10.39 2.75 14.62
N ALA A 73 -9.77 3.90 14.33
CA ALA A 73 -9.51 4.97 15.29
C ALA A 73 -10.71 5.89 15.51
N ALA A 74 -11.76 5.80 14.68
CA ALA A 74 -13.02 6.49 14.93
C ALA A 74 -13.72 5.84 16.14
N PRO A 75 -13.78 6.50 17.32
CA PRO A 75 -14.71 6.03 18.34
C PRO A 75 -16.10 6.06 17.71
N GLN A 76 -16.84 4.96 17.85
CA GLN A 76 -18.27 4.95 17.55
C GLN A 76 -18.88 6.10 18.37
N GLN A 77 -19.13 7.24 17.72
CA GLN A 77 -19.77 8.37 18.37
C GLN A 77 -21.21 7.97 18.64
N GLY A 78 -21.44 7.53 19.87
CA GLY A 78 -22.71 7.61 20.58
C GLY A 78 -23.88 6.87 19.94
N THR A 79 -23.94 5.55 20.13
CA THR A 79 -25.22 4.97 20.54
C THR A 79 -25.49 5.41 21.97
N ALA A 80 -26.10 6.58 22.13
CA ALA A 80 -26.76 6.93 23.38
C ALA A 80 -28.01 6.03 23.49
N PRO A 81 -28.18 5.24 24.55
CA PRO A 81 -29.44 4.57 24.82
C PRO A 81 -30.41 5.60 25.44
N CYS A 82 -31.38 6.07 24.66
CA CYS A 82 -32.58 6.75 25.15
C CYS A 82 -33.78 6.35 24.28
#